data_AF-A0A7C7T316-F1
#
_entry.id   AF-A0A7C7T316-F1
#
_cell.length_a   1.000
_cell.length_b   1.000
_cell.length_c   1.000
_cell.angle_alpha   90.00
_cell.angle_beta   90.00
_cell.angle_gamma   90.00
#
_symmetry.space_group_name_H-M   'P 1'
#
loop_
_entity.id
_entity.type
_entity.pdbx_description
1 polymer ?
#
loop_
_entity_poly.entity_id
_entity_poly.type
_entity_poly.pdbx_seq_one_letter_code
_entity_poly.pdbx_strand_id
1 'polypeptide(L)' 'MLNLVLFEPEIPNNTGSLIRLSANMGASLHLIKPFGFEITDKRLRR' A
#
# COMPACT_ATOMS: atom_id res chain seq x y z
N MET A 1 2.74 -16.19 -8.80
CA MET A 1 2.91 -14.74 -8.58
C MET A 1 2.37 -14.41 -7.19
N LEU A 2 3.15 -13.71 -6.35
CA LEU A 2 2.77 -13.43 -4.96
C LEU A 2 1.83 -12.22 -4.90
N ASN A 3 0.80 -12.29 -4.05
CA ASN A 3 -0.15 -11.21 -3.82
C ASN A 3 -0.13 -10.82 -2.33
N LEU A 4 0.03 -9.54 -2.06
CA LEU A 4 -0.08 -8.94 -0.74
C LEU A 4 -1.43 -8.22 -0.66
N VAL A 5 -2.19 -8.42 0.41
CA VAL A 5 -3.51 -7.80 0.60
C VAL A 5 -3.53 -7.06 1.93
N LEU A 6 -3.79 -5.75 1.87
CA LEU A 6 -4.03 -4.91 3.03
C LEU A 6 -5.54 -4.65 3.13
N PHE A 7 -6.16 -5.19 4.17
CA PHE A 7 -7.55 -4.92 4.51
C PHE A 7 -7.64 -3.70 5.42
N GLU A 8 -8.43 -2.72 5.00
CA GLU A 8 -8.72 -1.50 5.75
C GLU A 8 -7.49 -0.79 6.36
N PRO A 9 -6.49 -0.42 5.54
CA PRO A 9 -5.25 0.15 6.07
C PRO A 9 -5.50 1.51 6.74
N GLU A 10 -5.03 1.63 7.99
CA GLU A 10 -5.22 2.84 8.82
C GLU A 10 -3.97 3.74 8.88
N ILE A 11 -2.77 3.16 8.79
CA ILE A 11 -1.50 3.87 8.99
C ILE A 11 -0.79 4.09 7.64
N PRO A 12 -0.68 5.34 7.14
CA PRO A 12 -0.09 5.63 5.82
C PRO A 12 1.35 5.10 5.66
N ASN A 13 2.18 5.24 6.68
CA ASN A 13 3.59 4.83 6.63
C ASN A 13 3.75 3.31 6.44
N ASN A 14 2.86 2.51 7.01
CA ASN A 14 2.89 1.05 6.85
C ASN A 14 2.55 0.67 5.41
N THR A 15 1.50 1.29 4.85
CA THR A 15 1.12 1.10 3.44
C THR A 15 2.23 1.52 2.49
N GLY A 16 2.88 2.68 2.73
CA GLY A 16 4.01 3.14 1.92
C GLY A 16 5.20 2.16 1.95
N SER A 17 5.50 1.60 3.12
CA SER A 17 6.56 0.59 3.26
C SER A 17 6.21 -0.71 2.52
N LEU A 18 4.96 -1.14 2.58
CA LEU A 18 4.46 -2.33 1.87
C LEU A 18 4.42 -2.15 0.35
N ILE A 19 4.11 -0.94 -0.14
CA ILE A 19 4.21 -0.60 -1.57
C ILE A 19 5.64 -0.79 -2.07
N ARG A 20 6.63 -0.32 -1.30
CA ARG A 20 8.05 -0.50 -1.66
C ARG A 20 8.48 -1.96 -1.59
N LEU A 21 8.01 -2.70 -0.58
CA LEU A 21 8.27 -4.13 -0.46
C LEU A 21 7.69 -4.91 -1.65
N SER A 22 6.43 -4.65 -2.01
CA SER A 22 5.77 -5.35 -3.11
C SER A 22 6.48 -5.10 -4.44
N ALA A 23 6.94 -3.87 -4.68
CA ALA A 23 7.74 -3.53 -5.86
C ALA A 23 9.07 -4.29 -5.89
N ASN A 24 9.80 -4.33 -4.77
CA ASN A 24 11.09 -5.04 -4.67
C ASN A 24 10.94 -6.56 -4.82
N MET A 25 9.82 -7.12 -4.41
CA MET A 25 9.54 -8.56 -4.49
C MET A 25 8.90 -8.98 -5.83
N GLY A 26 8.55 -8.04 -6.71
CA GLY A 26 7.73 -8.33 -7.90
C GLY A 26 6.35 -8.89 -7.54
N ALA A 27 5.80 -8.50 -6.39
CA ALA A 27 4.49 -8.92 -5.89
C ALA A 27 3.44 -7.84 -6.16
N SER A 28 2.19 -8.24 -6.39
CA SER A 28 1.06 -7.31 -6.49
C SER A 28 0.56 -6.95 -5.09
N LEU A 29 0.29 -5.66 -4.85
CA LEU A 29 -0.31 -5.18 -3.61
C LEU A 29 -1.75 -4.74 -3.85
N HIS A 30 -2.68 -5.30 -3.09
CA HIS A 30 -4.10 -4.99 -3.14
C HIS A 30 -4.49 -4.25 -1.86
N LEU A 31 -5.17 -3.10 -2.00
CA LEU A 31 -5.67 -2.32 -0.87
C LEU A 31 -7.20 -2.40 -0.86
N ILE A 32 -7.78 -2.92 0.22
CA ILE A 32 -9.23 -3.03 0.40
C ILE A 32 -9.70 -1.88 1.28
N LYS A 33 -10.72 -1.17 0.79
CA LYS A 33 -11.36 -0.03 1.46
C LYS A 33 -12.20 -0.45 2.67
N PRO A 34 -12.54 0.48 3.60
CA PRO A 34 -12.11 1.89 3.66
C PRO A 34 -10.64 2.08 4.03
N PHE A 35 -10.06 3.21 3.63
CA PHE A 35 -8.72 3.60 4.08
C PHE A 35 -8.87 4.58 5.25
N GLY A 36 -8.08 4.40 6.31
CA GLY A 36 -7.99 5.38 7.41
C GLY A 36 -7.24 6.66 7.03
N PHE A 37 -6.78 6.76 5.78
CA PHE A 37 -6.07 7.92 5.25
C PHE A 37 -6.34 8.14 3.77
N GLU A 38 -6.10 9.37 3.31
CA GLU A 38 -6.23 9.74 1.91
C GLU A 38 -4.99 9.29 1.09
N ILE A 39 -5.24 8.56 0.01
CA ILE A 39 -4.23 8.17 -0.99
C ILE A 39 -4.27 9.20 -2.11
N THR A 40 -3.18 9.96 -2.27
CA THR A 40 -3.00 10.92 -3.37
C THR A 40 -1.63 10.74 -3.99
N ASP A 41 -1.50 11.01 -5.29
CA ASP A 41 -0.22 10.93 -6.02
C ASP A 41 0.89 11.75 -5.34
N LYS A 42 0.53 12.90 -4.76
CA LYS A 42 1.46 13.75 -4.02
C LYS A 42 2.02 13.07 -2.77
N ARG A 43 1.23 12.25 -2.08
CA ARG A 43 1.67 11.48 -0.90
C ARG A 43 2.48 10.24 -1.28
N LEU A 44 2.22 9.66 -2.45
CA LEU A 44 2.95 8.48 -2.95
C LEU A 44 4.34 8.83 -3.51
N ARG A 45 4.55 10.04 -4.02
CA ARG A 45 5.84 10.51 -4.56
C ARG A 45 6.82 11.00 -3.50
N ARG A 46 6.41 11.06 -2.24
CA ARG A 46 7.16 11.66 -1.12
C ARG A 46 8.00 10.61 -0.41
#